data_AF-A0A537WFJ3-F1
#
_entry.id   AF-A0A537WFJ3-F1
#
_cell.length_a   1.000
_cell.length_b   1.000
_cell.length_c   1.000
_cell.angle_alpha   90.00
_cell.angle_beta   90.00
_cell.angle_gamma   90.00
#
_symmetry.space_group_name_H-M   'P 1'
#
loop_
_entity.id
_entity.type
_entity.pdbx_description
1 polymer ?
#
loop_
_entity_poly.entity_id
_entity_poly.type
_entity_poly.pdbx_seq_one_letter_code
_entity_poly.pdbx_strand_id
1 'polypeptide(L)' 'DFASGLVYGLDGKIEMVANRVYLLTPANIEVSAEDRERIAGGDFYNQF' A
#
# COMPACT_ATOMS: atom_id res chain seq x y z
N ASP A 1 11.65 10.66 -2.83
CA ASP A 1 10.22 10.29 -2.72
C ASP A 1 9.65 10.73 -1.40
N PHE A 2 8.53 11.46 -1.42
CA PHE A 2 7.80 11.86 -0.22
C PHE A 2 7.19 10.64 0.51
N ALA A 3 6.68 9.68 -0.25
CA ALA A 3 6.05 8.46 0.24
C ALA A 3 7.00 7.55 1.04
N SER A 4 8.24 7.36 0.58
CA SER A 4 9.20 6.50 1.29
C SER A 4 9.63 7.08 2.64
N GLY A 5 9.65 8.40 2.78
CA GLY A 5 9.92 9.07 4.06
C GLY A 5 8.81 8.87 5.10
N LEU A 6 7.55 8.87 4.67
CA LEU A 6 6.39 8.62 5.55
C LEU A 6 6.32 7.16 6.02
N VAL A 7 6.63 6.22 5.12
CA VAL A 7 6.65 4.79 5.44
C VAL A 7 7.76 4.47 6.44
N TYR A 8 8.99 4.95 6.20
CA TYR A 8 10.10 4.72 7.13
C TYR A 8 9.92 5.40 8.50
N GLY A 9 9.34 6.60 8.53
CA GLY A 9 9.13 7.33 9.79
C GLY A 9 8.08 6.70 10.71
N LEU A 10 7.22 5.83 10.17
CA LEU A 10 6.09 5.20 10.88
C LEU A 10 6.19 3.66 10.91
N ASP A 11 7.37 3.10 10.64
CA ASP A 11 7.63 1.65 10.57
C ASP A 11 6.68 0.88 9.62
N GLY A 12 6.23 1.58 8.56
CA GLY A 12 5.36 1.01 7.54
C GLY A 12 6.10 0.13 6.53
N LYS A 13 5.34 -0.50 5.64
CA LYS A 13 5.83 -1.29 4.51
C LYS A 13 5.50 -0.60 3.18
N ILE A 14 6.37 -0.84 2.19
CA ILE A 14 6.15 -0.44 0.80
C ILE A 14 6.28 -1.66 -0.10
N GLU A 15 5.27 -1.93 -0.92
CA GLU A 15 5.21 -3.11 -1.80
C GLU A 15 4.78 -2.69 -3.21
N MET A 16 5.36 -3.28 -4.25
CA MET A 16 4.94 -3.02 -5.64
C MET A 16 3.77 -3.94 -5.99
N VAL A 17 2.63 -3.35 -6.38
CA VAL A 17 1.41 -4.10 -6.70
C VAL A 17 1.11 -4.16 -8.21
N ALA A 18 1.66 -3.24 -8.99
CA ALA A 18 1.61 -3.24 -10.46
C ALA A 18 2.75 -2.37 -11.03
N ASN A 19 2.86 -2.29 -12.37
CA ASN A 19 3.92 -1.52 -13.04
C ASN A 19 3.89 -0.05 -12.59
N ARG A 20 4.90 0.36 -11.82
CA ARG A 20 5.02 1.69 -11.20
C ARG A 20 3.89 2.06 -10.23
N VAL A 21 3.21 1.07 -9.67
CA VAL A 21 2.18 1.25 -8.63
C VAL A 21 2.67 0.63 -7.34
N TYR A 22 2.69 1.42 -6.27
CA TYR A 22 3.18 1.02 -4.95
C TYR A 22 2.07 1.15 -3.92
N LEU A 23 1.95 0.13 -3.07
CA LEU A 23 1.11 0.14 -1.88
C LEU A 23 1.97 0.56 -0.68
N LEU A 24 1.47 1.52 0.09
CA LEU A 24 2.05 1.94 1.36
C LEU A 24 1.16 1.41 2.48
N THR A 25 1.74 0.67 3.42
CA THR A 25 1.02 0.09 4.56
C THR A 25 1.60 0.64 5.86
N PRO A 26 0.85 1.42 6.65
CA PRO A 26 1.29 1.86 7.99
C PRO A 26 1.52 0.68 8.95
N ALA A 27 2.39 0.83 9.95
CA ALA A 27 2.77 -0.25 10.88
C ALA A 27 1.60 -0.91 11.65
N ASN A 28 0.51 -0.18 11.87
CA ASN A 28 -0.64 -0.63 12.64
C ASN A 28 -1.75 -1.26 11.78
N ILE A 29 -1.53 -1.40 10.47
CA ILE A 29 -2.52 -1.96 9.54
C ILE A 29 -1.94 -3.22 8.91
N GLU A 30 -2.64 -4.33 9.07
CA GLU A 30 -2.29 -5.59 8.43
C GLU A 30 -3.25 -5.85 7.26
N VAL A 31 -2.70 -5.92 6.05
CA VAL A 31 -3.49 -6.18 4.83
C VAL A 31 -3.56 -7.69 4.61
N SER A 32 -4.78 -8.24 4.65
CA SER A 32 -5.03 -9.67 4.44
C SER A 32 -4.70 -10.08 3.00
N ALA A 33 -4.51 -11.39 2.76
CA ALA A 33 -4.23 -11.90 1.41
C ALA A 33 -5.37 -11.62 0.43
N GLU A 34 -6.62 -11.66 0.88
CA GLU A 34 -7.81 -11.35 0.07
C GLU A 34 -7.82 -9.87 -0.33
N ASP A 35 -7.47 -8.96 0.60
CA ASP A 35 -7.38 -7.53 0.31
C ASP A 35 -6.25 -7.21 -0.67
N ARG A 36 -5.13 -7.95 -0.60
CA ARG A 36 -4.00 -7.81 -1.55
C ARG A 36 -4.43 -8.12 -2.98
N GLU A 37 -5.21 -9.18 -3.20
CA GLU A 37 -5.71 -9.54 -4.53
C GLU A 37 -6.66 -8.47 -5.07
N ARG A 38 -7.52 -7.90 -4.21
CA ARG A 38 -8.42 -6.80 -4.59
C ARG A 38 -7.68 -5.52 -4.96
N ILE A 39 -6.61 -5.19 -4.22
CA ILE A 39 -5.74 -4.04 -4.52
C ILE A 39 -5.00 -4.25 -5.85
N ALA A 40 -4.51 -5.46 -6.11
CA ALA A 40 -3.87 -5.80 -7.38
C ALA A 40 -4.86 -5.81 -8.57
N GLY A 41 -6.13 -6.14 -8.30
CA GLY A 41 -7.22 -6.16 -9.27
C GLY A 41 -7.73 -4.78 -9.72
N GLY A 42 -7.26 -3.69 -9.12
CA GLY A 42 -7.59 -2.32 -9.54
C GLY A 42 -8.89 -1.75 -8.98
N ASP A 43 -9.59 -2.45 -8.09
CA ASP A 43 -10.86 -1.99 -7.50
C ASP A 43 -10.69 -1.00 -6.33
N PHE A 44 -9.45 -0.66 -5.96
CA PHE A 44 -9.17 0.27 -4.86
C PHE A 44 -8.95 1.69 -5.37
N TYR A 45 -10.03 2.33 -5.84
CA TYR A 45 -10.04 3.78 -6.08
C TYR A 45 -10.52 4.50 -4.82
N ASN A 46 -9.60 5.29 -4.27
CA ASN A 46 -9.76 6.39 -3.32
C ASN A 46 -11.12 7.14 -3.47
N GLN A 47 -12.18 6.66 -2.82
CA GLN A 47 -13.43 7.42 -2.66
C GLN A 47 -13.23 8.45 -1.53
N PHE A 48 -12.77 9.63 -1.92
CA PHE A 48 -13.03 10.89 -1.22
C PHE A 48 -13.85 11.79 -2.14
#